data_AF-A0A932HM85-F1
#
_entry.id   AF-A0A932HM85-F1
#
_cell.length_a   1.000
_cell.length_b   1.000
_cell.length_c   1.000
_cell.angle_alpha   90.00
_cell.angle_beta   90.00
_cell.angle_gamma   90.00
#
_symmetry.space_group_name_H-M   'P 1'
#
loop_
_entity.id
_entity.type
_entity.pdbx_description
1 polymer ?
#
loop_
_entity_poly.entity_id
_entity_poly.type
_entity_poly.pdbx_seq_one_letter_code
_entity_poly.pdbx_strand_id
1 'polypeptide(L)' 'MGHTVVYWNRATGDVYEVIRSQMPTGWRLVTLEGETREEWRTQLRQADFLVVADWPIAAE' A
#
# COMPACT_ATOMS: atom_id res chain seq x y z
N MET A 1 -16.73 9.65 2.07
CA MET A 1 -16.53 8.30 1.49
C MET A 1 -15.17 7.84 1.96
N GLY A 2 -15.09 6.68 2.63
CA GLY A 2 -13.81 6.12 3.07
C GLY A 2 -13.26 5.19 2.00
N HIS A 3 -11.95 5.30 1.72
CA HIS A 3 -11.27 4.46 0.73
C HIS A 3 -10.16 3.66 1.40
N THR A 4 -9.93 2.43 0.93
CA THR A 4 -8.82 1.56 1.32
C THR A 4 -7.75 1.59 0.24
N VAL A 5 -6.52 1.95 0.64
CA VAL A 5 -5.36 2.01 -0.24
C VAL A 5 -4.35 0.97 0.19
N VAL A 6 -3.93 0.11 -0.73
CA VAL A 6 -2.76 -0.74 -0.53
C VAL A 6 -1.53 0.02 -0.99
N TYR A 7 -0.53 0.15 -0.12
CA TYR A 7 0.78 0.67 -0.51
C TYR A 7 1.77 -0.49 -0.64
N TRP A 8 2.16 -0.77 -1.87
CA TRP A 8 3.11 -1.81 -2.22
C TRP A 8 4.51 -1.21 -2.25
N ASN A 9 5.25 -1.42 -1.16
CA ASN A 9 6.67 -1.13 -1.04
C ASN A 9 7.27 -2.01 0.07
N ARG A 10 8.55 -2.37 -0.03
CA ARG A 10 9.37 -2.79 1.11
C ARG A 10 9.82 -1.57 1.94
N ALA A 11 8.90 -0.64 2.20
CA ALA A 11 9.21 0.56 2.97
C ALA A 11 9.47 0.20 4.43
N THR A 12 10.32 0.97 5.09
CA THR A 12 10.53 0.87 6.53
C THR A 12 9.32 1.43 7.29
N GLY A 13 9.16 1.04 8.57
CA GLY A 13 7.98 1.39 9.37
C GLY A 13 7.74 2.89 9.52
N ASP A 14 8.81 3.68 9.63
CA ASP A 14 8.81 5.14 9.68
C ASP A 14 8.25 5.78 8.40
N VAL A 15 8.56 5.21 7.22
CA VAL A 15 7.98 5.67 5.95
C VAL A 15 6.47 5.43 5.92
N TYR A 16 5.99 4.31 6.47
CA TYR A 16 4.55 4.05 6.59
C TYR A 16 3.85 5.04 7.51
N GLU A 17 4.48 5.48 8.60
CA GLU A 17 3.91 6.51 9.48
C GLU A 17 3.76 7.85 8.74
N VAL A 18 4.77 8.26 7.96
CA VAL A 18 4.68 9.46 7.13
C VAL A 18 3.52 9.33 6.14
N ILE A 19 3.41 8.22 5.41
CA ILE A 19 2.31 8.02 4.44
C ILE A 19 0.95 8.08 5.14
N ARG A 20 0.79 7.41 6.29
CA ARG A 20 -0.46 7.46 7.07
C ARG A 20 -0.81 8.88 7.52
N SER A 21 0.18 9.68 7.91
CA SER A 21 -0.04 11.07 8.34
C SER A 21 -0.58 11.98 7.22
N GLN A 22 -0.28 11.62 5.97
CA GLN A 22 -0.72 12.38 4.79
C GLN A 22 -2.03 11.84 4.18
N MET A 23 -2.61 10.77 4.74
CA MET A 23 -3.85 10.21 4.22
C MET A 23 -5.02 11.15 4.46
N PRO A 24 -5.91 11.34 3.46
CA PRO A 24 -7.14 12.08 3.66
C PRO A 24 -8.00 11.47 4.77
N THR A 25 -8.76 12.30 5.47
CA THR A 25 -9.66 11.83 6.54
C THR A 25 -10.60 10.75 6.02
N GLY A 26 -10.68 9.63 6.76
CA GLY A 26 -11.53 8.48 6.42
C GLY A 26 -10.89 7.47 5.45
N TRP A 27 -9.66 7.71 5.02
CA TRP A 27 -8.90 6.74 4.22
C TRP A 27 -8.12 5.80 5.13
N ARG A 28 -7.92 4.56 4.66
CA ARG A 28 -7.18 3.53 5.37
C ARG A 28 -6.04 3.01 4.52
N LEU A 29 -4.82 3.08 5.05
CA LEU A 29 -3.63 2.47 4.46
C LEU A 29 -3.52 1.00 4.89
N VAL A 30 -3.34 0.10 3.93
CA VAL A 30 -3.11 -1.32 4.14
C VAL A 30 -1.76 -1.70 3.55
N THR A 31 -0.99 -2.46 4.32
CA THR A 31 0.20 -3.18 3.85
C THR A 31 -0.19 -4.59 3.51
N LEU A 32 0.39 -5.17 2.47
CA LEU A 32 0.11 -6.58 2.18
C LEU A 32 0.83 -7.46 3.18
N GLU A 33 0.05 -8.27 3.86
CA GLU A 33 0.50 -9.24 4.85
C GLU A 33 0.29 -10.67 4.35
N GLY A 34 0.96 -11.64 4.96
CA GLY A 34 0.90 -13.05 4.55
C GLY A 34 2.01 -13.45 3.57
N GLU A 35 2.17 -14.75 3.41
CA GLU A 35 3.27 -15.37 2.64
C GLU A 35 2.80 -15.98 1.32
N THR A 36 1.48 -16.09 1.12
CA THR A 36 0.90 -16.73 -0.06
C THR A 36 0.28 -15.72 -1.03
N ARG A 37 0.28 -16.11 -2.31
CA ARG A 37 -0.34 -15.31 -3.39
C ARG A 37 -1.85 -15.14 -3.19
N GLU A 38 -2.51 -16.15 -2.65
CA GLU A 38 -3.95 -16.18 -2.38
C GLU A 38 -4.34 -15.16 -1.28
N GLU A 39 -3.53 -15.04 -0.23
CA GLU A 39 -3.72 -14.04 0.84
C GLU A 39 -3.60 -12.61 0.29
N TRP A 40 -2.57 -12.36 -0.53
CA TRP A 40 -2.38 -11.06 -1.17
C TRP A 40 -3.52 -10.72 -2.12
N ARG A 41 -4.00 -11.71 -2.91
CA ARG A 41 -5.16 -11.53 -3.79
C ARG A 41 -6.41 -11.14 -3.04
N THR A 42 -6.65 -11.72 -1.87
CA THR A 42 -7.81 -11.39 -1.03
C THR A 42 -7.76 -9.94 -0.57
N GLN A 43 -6.59 -9.48 -0.10
CA GLN A 43 -6.39 -8.11 0.34
C GLN A 43 -6.53 -7.11 -0.81
N LEU A 44 -5.93 -7.41 -1.98
CA LEU A 44 -6.03 -6.54 -3.16
C LEU A 44 -7.47 -6.40 -3.67
N ARG A 45 -8.31 -7.43 -3.56
CA ARG A 45 -9.74 -7.34 -3.94
C ARG A 45 -10.55 -6.42 -3.04
N GLN A 46 -10.08 -6.16 -1.83
CA GLN A 46 -10.75 -5.29 -0.85
C GLN A 46 -10.23 -3.85 -0.91
N ALA A 47 -9.20 -3.59 -1.72
CA ALA A 47 -8.62 -2.27 -1.88
C ALA A 47 -9.34 -1.50 -2.99
N ASP A 48 -9.55 -0.20 -2.77
CA ASP A 48 -10.03 0.72 -3.79
C ASP A 48 -8.89 1.16 -4.72
N PHE A 49 -7.67 1.29 -4.18
CA PHE A 49 -6.48 1.71 -4.90
C PHE A 49 -5.25 0.90 -4.51
N LEU A 50 -4.34 0.73 -5.47
CA LEU A 50 -2.99 0.20 -5.27
C LEU A 50 -1.98 1.28 -5.65
N VAL A 51 -1.14 1.66 -4.70
CA VAL A 51 0.00 2.55 -4.93
C VAL A 51 1.26 1.70 -4.88
N VAL A 52 2.00 1.66 -5.99
CA VAL A 52 3.29 0.96 -6.08
C VAL A 52 4.38 2.01 -6.04
N ALA A 53 5.23 1.95 -5.03
CA ALA A 53 6.46 2.73 -5.00
C ALA A 53 7.62 1.80 -5.33
N ASP A 54 8.08 1.88 -6.57
CA ASP A 54 9.25 1.16 -7.07
C ASP A 54 10.40 2.16 -7.31
N TRP A 55 11.61 1.63 -7.46
CA TRP A 55 12.80 2.41 -7.76
C TRP A 55 12.66 3.16 -9.09
N PRO A 56 13.37 4.29 -9.28
CA PRO A 56 13.40 4.98 -10.56
C PRO A 56 13.79 4.01 -11.67
N ILE A 57 13.04 4.03 -12.77
CA ILE A 57 13.45 3.34 -14.00
C ILE A 57 14.71 4.03 -14.49
N ALA A 58 15.88 3.47 -14.17
CA ALA A 58 17.12 3.85 -14.82
C ALA A 58 17.04 3.31 -16.25
N ALA A 59 17.03 4.22 -17.23
CA ALA A 59 17.35 3.82 -18.60
C ALA A 59 18.78 3.27 -18.59
N GLU A 60 18.97 2.04 -19.03
CA GLU A 60 20.31 1.52 -19.39
C GLU A 60 20.91 2.33 -20.54
#